data_AF-A0A679IP37-F1
#
_entry.id   AF-A0A679IP37-F1
#
_cell.length_a   1.000
_cell.length_b   1.000
_cell.length_c   1.000
_cell.angle_alpha   90.00
_cell.angle_beta   90.00
_cell.angle_gamma   90.00
#
_symmetry.space_group_name_H-M   'P 1'
#
loop_
_entity.id
_entity.type
_entity.pdbx_description
1 polymer ?
#
loop_
_entity_poly.entity_id
_entity_poly.type
_entity_poly.pdbx_seq_one_letter_code
_entity_poly.pdbx_strand_id
1 'polypeptide(L)'
;MEIFGNQVAFLEDYKRIVKTQDMSDEMIIEKVAEALPTAPNFQIIATSDETKLGQRICFPFKQEICSTDPDGIVTTRYIYIGSPFELATKTDEQP
;
A
#
# COMPACT_ATOMS: atom_id res chain seq x y z
N MET A 1 -15.44 -3.35 8.20
CA MET A 1 -15.53 -2.24 7.24
C MET A 1 -14.33 -2.31 6.33
N GLU A 2 -14.49 -2.09 5.03
CA GLU A 2 -13.34 -1.92 4.13
C GLU A 2 -12.88 -0.46 4.19
N ILE A 3 -11.63 -0.24 4.60
CA ILE A 3 -11.08 1.12 4.74
C ILE A 3 -10.63 1.67 3.38
N PHE A 4 -10.09 0.80 2.53
CA PHE A 4 -9.70 1.12 1.16
C PHE A 4 -10.16 -0.01 0.21
N GLY A 5 -10.31 0.32 -1.08
CA GLY A 5 -10.73 -0.64 -2.10
C GLY A 5 -9.66 -1.72 -2.34
N ASN A 6 -10.09 -2.95 -2.66
CA ASN A 6 -9.22 -4.12 -2.87
C ASN A 6 -8.36 -4.48 -1.65
N GLN A 7 -8.92 -4.32 -0.44
CA GLN A 7 -8.26 -4.63 0.83
C GLN A 7 -7.78 -6.09 0.92
N VAL A 8 -8.60 -7.03 0.44
CA VAL A 8 -8.29 -8.47 0.46
C VAL A 8 -7.06 -8.78 -0.38
N ALA A 9 -7.04 -8.33 -1.64
CA ALA A 9 -5.91 -8.53 -2.54
C ALA A 9 -4.61 -7.93 -1.97
N PHE A 10 -4.70 -6.72 -1.40
CA PHE A 10 -3.56 -6.09 -0.75
C PHE A 10 -3.02 -6.93 0.41
N LEU A 11 -3.88 -7.43 1.29
CA LEU A 11 -3.45 -8.27 2.42
C LEU A 11 -2.78 -9.56 1.97
N GLU A 12 -3.29 -10.21 0.93
CA GLU A 12 -2.69 -11.41 0.37
C GLU A 12 -1.28 -11.14 -0.15
N ASP A 13 -1.10 -10.09 -0.95
CA ASP A 13 0.23 -9.70 -1.45
C ASP A 13 1.16 -9.27 -0.33
N TYR A 14 0.68 -8.41 0.58
CA TYR A 14 1.46 -7.86 1.67
C TYR A 14 1.96 -8.97 2.61
N LYS A 15 1.10 -9.92 3.02
CA LYS A 15 1.53 -11.06 3.86
C LYS A 15 2.43 -12.04 3.13
N ARG A 16 2.29 -12.16 1.81
CA ARG A 16 3.15 -13.01 0.99
C ARG A 16 4.58 -12.47 1.00
N ILE A 17 4.74 -11.15 0.92
CA ILE A 17 6.02 -10.47 0.67
C ILE A 17 6.65 -9.89 1.93
N VAL A 18 5.86 -9.30 2.81
CA VAL A 18 6.29 -8.65 4.05
C VAL A 18 6.30 -9.67 5.19
N LYS A 19 7.25 -9.53 6.11
CA LYS A 19 7.37 -10.34 7.33
C LYS A 19 6.32 -9.88 8.35
N THR A 20 5.07 -10.33 8.18
CA THR A 20 3.93 -9.96 9.04
C THR A 20 3.78 -10.85 10.27
N GLN A 21 4.87 -11.36 10.84
CA GLN A 21 4.86 -12.47 11.81
C GLN A 21 4.01 -12.18 13.06
N ASP A 22 3.91 -10.91 13.47
CA ASP A 22 3.14 -10.45 14.63
C ASP A 22 2.05 -9.42 14.27
N MET A 23 1.75 -9.24 12.97
CA MET A 23 0.79 -8.25 12.51
C MET A 23 -0.53 -8.91 12.11
N SER A 24 -1.60 -8.52 12.80
CA SER A 24 -2.97 -8.84 12.39
C SER A 24 -3.37 -8.05 11.14
N ASP A 25 -4.31 -8.59 10.38
CA ASP A 25 -4.86 -7.98 9.16
C ASP A 25 -5.32 -6.55 9.42
N GLU A 26 -6.05 -6.35 10.51
CA GLU A 26 -6.55 -5.05 10.96
C GLU A 26 -5.41 -4.05 11.17
N MET A 27 -4.33 -4.46 11.85
CA MET A 27 -3.16 -3.60 12.08
C MET A 27 -2.47 -3.19 10.78
N ILE A 28 -2.38 -4.10 9.82
CA ILE A 28 -1.79 -3.82 8.51
C ILE A 28 -2.67 -2.79 7.77
N ILE A 29 -4.00 -2.99 7.78
CA ILE A 29 -4.96 -2.11 7.12
C ILE A 29 -4.92 -0.71 7.75
N GLU A 30 -4.98 -0.62 9.09
CA GLU A 30 -4.95 0.67 9.79
C GLU A 30 -3.66 1.43 9.51
N LYS A 31 -2.50 0.77 9.64
CA LYS A 31 -1.19 1.36 9.33
C LYS A 31 -1.15 1.93 7.91
N VAL A 32 -1.71 1.20 6.95
CA VAL A 32 -1.75 1.61 5.53
C VAL A 32 -2.72 2.76 5.33
N ALA A 33 -3.91 2.70 5.92
CA ALA A 33 -4.93 3.74 5.83
C ALA A 33 -4.45 5.07 6.42
N GLU A 34 -3.70 5.03 7.52
CA GLU A 34 -3.10 6.23 8.13
C GLU A 34 -1.92 6.77 7.30
N ALA A 35 -1.15 5.89 6.66
CA ALA A 35 -0.01 6.29 5.84
C ALA A 35 -0.42 6.84 4.47
N LEU A 36 -1.48 6.30 3.84
CA LEU A 36 -1.89 6.63 2.47
C LEU A 36 -2.05 8.14 2.17
N PRO A 37 -2.71 8.95 3.03
CA PRO A 37 -2.86 10.39 2.81
C PRO A 37 -1.55 11.17 2.80
N THR A 38 -0.51 10.64 3.44
CA THR A 38 0.82 11.28 3.55
C THR A 38 1.87 10.61 2.66
N ALA A 39 1.55 9.45 2.09
CA ALA A 39 2.45 8.67 1.27
C ALA A 39 2.65 9.32 -0.11
N PRO A 40 3.90 9.47 -0.58
CA PRO A 40 4.16 9.97 -1.92
C PRO A 40 3.56 9.03 -2.97
N ASN A 41 2.86 9.60 -3.95
CA ASN A 41 2.16 8.86 -5.01
C ASN A 41 1.12 7.83 -4.50
N PHE A 42 0.67 7.93 -3.24
CA PHE A 42 -0.23 6.96 -2.60
C PHE A 42 0.34 5.53 -2.65
N GLN A 43 1.65 5.38 -2.41
CA GLN A 43 2.33 4.10 -2.42
C GLN A 43 2.82 3.71 -1.04
N ILE A 44 2.49 2.50 -0.60
CA ILE A 44 3.06 1.92 0.61
C ILE A 44 4.36 1.23 0.25
N ILE A 45 5.43 1.61 0.95
CA ILE A 45 6.78 1.10 0.70
C ILE A 45 7.15 0.17 1.85
N ALA A 46 7.45 -1.09 1.52
CA ALA A 46 8.10 -2.02 2.43
C ALA A 46 9.60 -2.07 2.12
N THR A 47 10.43 -1.85 3.13
CA THR A 47 11.89 -1.89 2.98
C THR A 47 12.41 -3.33 2.85
N SER A 48 13.64 -3.50 2.37
CA SER A 48 14.28 -4.81 2.23
C SER A 48 14.37 -5.60 3.54
N ASP A 49 14.45 -4.92 4.68
CA ASP A 49 14.46 -5.56 5.99
C ASP A 49 13.08 -6.13 6.38
N GLU A 50 12.03 -5.40 6.03
CA GLU A 50 10.64 -5.78 6.26
C GLU A 50 10.16 -6.87 5.30
N THR A 51 10.74 -6.99 4.10
CA THR A 51 10.33 -7.99 3.10
C THR A 51 11.09 -9.32 3.26
N LYS A 52 10.41 -10.42 2.94
CA LYS A 52 10.98 -11.79 2.84
C LYS A 52 11.92 -11.93 1.65
N LEU A 53 11.75 -11.09 0.63
CA LEU A 53 12.56 -11.08 -0.58
C LEU A 53 13.90 -10.34 -0.38
N GLY A 54 14.08 -9.59 0.71
CA GLY A 54 15.29 -8.79 0.92
C GLY A 54 15.37 -7.58 -0.03
N GLN A 55 14.25 -7.17 -0.61
CA GLN A 55 14.17 -6.10 -1.61
C GLN A 55 13.13 -5.06 -1.21
N ARG A 56 13.29 -3.84 -1.71
CA ARG A 56 12.33 -2.77 -1.48
C ARG A 56 11.13 -2.93 -2.40
N ILE A 57 9.95 -3.06 -1.81
CA ILE A 57 8.71 -3.34 -2.53
C ILE A 57 7.75 -2.17 -2.35
N CYS A 58 7.08 -1.78 -3.44
CA CYS A 58 6.05 -0.74 -3.43
C CYS A 58 4.69 -1.32 -3.78
N PHE A 59 3.71 -0.99 -2.96
CA PHE A 59 2.29 -1.29 -3.15
C PHE A 59 1.58 0.00 -3.55
N PRO A 60 1.20 0.19 -4.82
CA PRO A 60 0.53 1.37 -5.30
C PRO A 60 -0.95 1.32 -5.02
N PHE A 61 -1.45 2.49 -4.67
CA PHE A 61 -2.87 2.76 -4.54
C PHE A 61 -3.24 3.86 -5.50
N LYS A 62 -4.49 3.83 -5.95
CA LYS A 62 -5.11 4.89 -6.72
C LYS A 62 -6.00 5.69 -5.77
N GLN A 63 -5.85 7.00 -5.82
CA GLN A 63 -6.80 7.91 -5.20
C GLN A 63 -8.01 8.09 -6.13
N GLU A 64 -9.19 7.85 -5.61
CA GLU A 64 -10.47 8.11 -6.27
C GLU A 64 -11.22 9.17 -5.48
N ILE A 65 -11.64 10.24 -6.15
CA ILE A 65 -12.40 11.32 -5.55
C ILE A 65 -13.87 11.05 -5.87
N CYS A 66 -14.64 10.74 -4.84
CA CYS A 66 -16.07 10.50 -4.93
C CYS A 66 -16.81 11.74 -4.41
N SER A 67 -17.45 12.46 -5.31
CA SER A 67 -18.40 13.52 -4.95
C SER A 67 -19.76 12.89 -4.73
N THR A 68 -20.29 13.02 -3.51
CA THR A 68 -21.66 12.54 -3.20
C THR A 68 -22.53 13.79 -3.08
N ASP A 69 -23.27 14.13 -4.14
CA ASP A 69 -24.20 15.26 -4.12
C ASP A 69 -25.64 14.77 -4.04
N PRO A 70 -26.44 15.35 -3.11
CA PRO A 70 -26.73 16.79 -3.09
C PRO A 70 -26.13 17.69 -1.98
N ASP A 71 -25.22 17.19 -1.11
CA ASP A 71 -24.67 17.95 0.03
C ASP A 71 -23.24 18.53 -0.21
N GLY A 72 -22.67 18.33 -1.40
CA GLY A 72 -21.32 18.81 -1.76
C GLY A 72 -20.15 18.14 -1.02
N ILE A 73 -20.37 17.00 -0.34
CA ILE A 73 -19.29 16.30 0.39
C ILE A 73 -18.42 15.54 -0.61
N VAL A 74 -17.18 16.01 -0.75
CA VAL A 74 -16.11 15.33 -1.48
C VAL A 74 -15.44 14.33 -0.54
N THR A 75 -15.54 13.04 -0.86
CA THR A 75 -14.84 11.98 -0.14
C THR A 75 -13.69 11.45 -0.98
N THR A 76 -12.54 11.26 -0.34
CA THR A 76 -11.36 10.65 -0.97
C THR A 76 -11.30 9.19 -0.57
N ARG A 77 -11.28 8.29 -1.55
CA ARG A 77 -11.14 6.85 -1.36
C ARG A 77 -9.83 6.38 -1.99
N TYR A 78 -9.07 5.58 -1.26
CA TYR A 78 -7.90 4.89 -1.83
C TYR A 78 -8.30 3.49 -2.27
N ILE A 79 -7.76 3.04 -3.40
CA ILE A 79 -8.03 1.73 -3.97
C ILE A 79 -6.70 1.09 -4.29
N TYR A 80 -6.41 -0.07 -3.70
CA TYR A 80 -5.26 -0.85 -4.09
C TYR A 80 -5.43 -1.33 -5.53
N ILE A 81 -4.48 -1.00 -6.40
CA ILE A 81 -4.58 -1.32 -7.84
C ILE A 81 -3.87 -2.62 -8.22
N GLY A 82 -3.39 -3.37 -7.21
CA GLY A 82 -2.58 -4.56 -7.42
C GLY A 82 -1.09 -4.26 -7.37
N SER A 83 -0.35 -5.23 -6.88
CA SER A 83 1.10 -5.18 -6.68
C SER A 83 1.63 -6.49 -6.14
N PRO A 84 2.94 -6.72 -6.03
CA PRO A 84 4.03 -5.74 -5.88
C PRO A 84 4.69 -5.22 -7.16
N PHE A 85 5.16 -3.98 -7.12
CA PHE A 85 6.26 -3.50 -7.99
C PHE A 85 7.57 -3.50 -7.18
N GLU A 86 8.62 -4.08 -7.76
CA GLU A 86 9.98 -3.87 -7.28
C GLU A 86 10.41 -2.46 -7.69
N LEU A 87 10.73 -1.61 -6.71
CA LEU A 87 11.56 -0.45 -7.02
C LEU A 87 12.91 -1.04 -7.40
N ALA A 88 13.19 -1.08 -8.71
CA ALA A 88 14.49 -1.49 -9.21
C ALA A 88 15.54 -0.72 -8.42
N THR A 89 16.18 -1.40 -7.49
CA THR A 89 17.45 -0.94 -6.96
C THR A 89 18.31 -0.82 -8.20
N LYS A 90 18.68 0.40 -8.56
CA LYS A 90 19.81 0.61 -9.46
C LYS A 90 20.98 -0.14 -8.81
N THR A 91 21.15 -1.39 -9.20
CA THR A 91 22.33 -2.16 -8.89
C THR A 91 23.29 -1.83 -10.01
N ASP A 92 24.39 -1.20 -9.59
CA ASP A 92 25.68 -1.14 -10.25
C ASP A 92 25.85 -0.23 -11.47
N GLU A 93 26.55 0.88 -11.26
CA GLU A 93 27.86 1.00 -11.88
C GLU A 93 28.85 1.42 -10.78
N GLN A 94 29.54 0.45 -10.18
CA GLN A 94 30.93 0.67 -9.77
C GLN A 94 31.79 0.74 -11.05
N PRO A 95 32.75 1.68 -11.12
CA PRO A 95 34.12 1.35 -10.73
C PRO A 95 34.70 2.26 -9.63
#